data_AF-A0A177ENC6-F1
#
_entry.id   AF-A0A177ENC6-F1
#
_cell.length_a   1.000
_cell.length_b   1.000
_cell.length_c   1.000
_cell.angle_alpha   90.00
_cell.angle_beta   90.00
_cell.angle_gamma   90.00
#
_symmetry.space_group_name_H-M   'P 1'
#
loop_
_entity.id
_entity.type
_entity.pdbx_description
1 polymer ?
#
loop_
_entity_poly.entity_id
_entity_poly.type
_entity_poly.pdbx_seq_one_letter_code
_entity_poly.pdbx_strand_id
1 'polypeptide(L)'
;LTLLLMIHSICTRLETRDARIIQKMELEDKDGTLLIHPEGGLSPFYQCIMERSGYIKNLRGYLHAINGDGNQVGGYGSTIRKDSNEYMQAFTQQLINMFPSEDRYLSIESEKSDSFTRFLKEYKDKPDSLNLLASLFLLSEGINIPIEIVVDEENNKNKILVLKKKETEELEEEKDSNSEPEEKRIKMKEGFHVNLSMNIKSKEEEDNTAEPVYQKKTEEIVNFFKSLVNTNPSYCLKVPEEFSMPTTYKEFLTGNFLCNPKFLIQSYFFEYIDSVEMYEEFVRAVYELLNEQISDEKKSENIITETENKAQEVFGSLFIRQDSADLPSKIEYIEHFRLVEYKLNSELHPMPYVESAKFPIFDCFIDTQEDVFSRGFMPLYNRKKDEFVDAKFDREDYIIIEPA
;
A
#
# COMPACT_ATOMS: atom_id res chain seq x y z
N LEU A 1 0.90 9.83 -24.33
CA LEU A 1 0.31 9.14 -23.17
C LEU A 1 1.23 8.04 -22.63
N THR A 2 1.66 7.08 -23.47
CA THR A 2 2.58 5.98 -23.10
C THR A 2 3.91 6.44 -22.51
N LEU A 3 4.51 7.51 -23.04
CA LEU A 3 5.73 8.11 -22.48
C LEU A 3 5.48 8.78 -21.11
N LEU A 4 4.29 9.33 -20.89
CA LEU A 4 3.90 10.01 -19.64
C LEU A 4 3.62 9.01 -18.51
N LEU A 5 3.04 7.86 -18.85
CA LEU A 5 2.84 6.71 -17.94
C LEU A 5 4.18 6.03 -17.60
N MET A 6 5.08 5.87 -18.58
CA MET A 6 6.43 5.37 -18.32
C MET A 6 7.26 6.36 -17.49
N ILE A 7 7.17 7.67 -17.76
CA ILE A 7 7.85 8.70 -16.96
C ILE A 7 7.28 8.77 -15.53
N HIS A 8 5.96 8.68 -15.32
CA HIS A 8 5.40 8.62 -13.96
C HIS A 8 5.76 7.33 -13.22
N SER A 9 5.86 6.19 -13.93
CA SER A 9 6.34 4.93 -13.34
C SER A 9 7.83 4.96 -12.99
N ILE A 10 8.62 5.87 -13.56
CA ILE A 10 10.08 5.99 -13.38
C ILE A 10 10.46 7.17 -12.47
N CYS A 11 9.62 8.20 -12.29
CA CYS A 11 10.05 9.47 -11.68
C CYS A 11 9.45 9.86 -10.32
N THR A 12 8.70 9.03 -9.59
CA THR A 12 8.17 9.45 -8.27
C THR A 12 7.98 8.28 -7.29
N ARG A 13 9.06 7.61 -6.87
CA ARG A 13 9.02 6.58 -5.81
C ARG A 13 10.04 6.89 -4.72
N LEU A 14 9.69 6.59 -3.47
CA LEU A 14 10.56 6.82 -2.32
C LEU A 14 11.87 6.03 -2.44
N GLU A 15 13.00 6.73 -2.41
CA GLU A 15 14.32 6.11 -2.43
C GLU A 15 14.78 5.73 -1.01
N THR A 16 15.88 4.99 -0.90
CA THR A 16 16.47 4.63 0.41
C THR A 16 16.94 5.84 1.21
N ARG A 17 17.24 6.96 0.54
CA ARG A 17 17.50 8.25 1.19
C ARG A 17 16.24 8.78 1.86
N ASP A 18 15.09 8.71 1.20
CA ASP A 18 13.81 9.19 1.73
C ASP A 18 13.35 8.28 2.88
N ALA A 19 13.49 6.96 2.71
CA ALA A 19 13.25 5.99 3.75
C ALA A 19 14.05 6.29 5.03
N ARG A 20 15.27 6.82 4.91
CA ARG A 20 16.07 7.26 6.08
C ARG A 20 15.47 8.45 6.80
N ILE A 21 14.91 9.41 6.05
CA ILE A 21 14.29 10.60 6.64
C ILE A 21 13.02 10.17 7.36
N ILE A 22 12.16 9.41 6.68
CA ILE A 22 10.91 8.88 7.22
C ILE A 22 11.14 8.00 8.46
N GLN A 23 12.14 7.10 8.43
CA GLN A 23 12.44 6.21 9.56
C GLN A 23 12.85 6.97 10.84
N LYS A 24 13.28 8.23 10.72
CA LYS A 24 13.64 9.12 11.83
C LYS A 24 12.50 10.07 12.23
N MET A 25 11.33 9.95 11.60
CA MET A 25 10.16 10.71 11.97
C MET A 25 9.84 10.48 13.44
N GLU A 26 9.62 11.59 14.15
CA GLU A 26 9.24 11.62 15.56
C GLU A 26 7.75 11.95 15.68
N LEU A 27 7.04 11.16 16.47
CA LEU A 27 5.66 11.40 16.88
C LEU A 27 5.64 11.64 18.38
N GLU A 28 5.02 12.72 18.82
CA GLU A 28 4.85 12.98 20.25
C GLU A 28 3.62 12.21 20.76
N ASP A 29 3.84 11.39 21.79
CA ASP A 29 2.81 10.67 22.51
C ASP A 29 2.84 11.02 24.00
N LYS A 30 1.79 10.66 24.74
CA LYS A 30 1.63 10.95 26.18
C LYS A 30 2.82 10.46 27.00
N ASP A 31 3.37 9.31 26.61
CA ASP A 31 4.45 8.65 27.33
C ASP A 31 5.86 8.97 26.79
N GLY A 32 5.97 9.85 25.78
CA GLY A 32 7.22 10.32 25.20
C GLY A 32 7.26 10.22 23.67
N THR A 33 8.45 10.43 23.11
CA THR A 33 8.65 10.44 21.65
C THR A 33 8.67 9.02 21.08
N LEU A 34 7.82 8.78 20.09
CA LEU A 34 7.71 7.55 19.33
C LEU A 34 8.37 7.68 17.96
N LEU A 35 8.91 6.56 17.50
CA LEU A 35 9.43 6.36 16.15
C LEU A 35 8.64 5.27 15.45
N ILE A 36 8.71 5.24 14.12
CA ILE A 36 8.22 4.10 13.34
C ILE A 36 9.01 2.84 13.74
N HIS A 37 8.33 1.74 14.06
CA HIS A 37 8.98 0.48 14.38
C HIS A 37 9.78 -0.03 13.16
N PRO A 38 11.11 -0.22 13.25
CA PRO A 38 11.95 -0.55 12.09
C PRO A 38 11.60 -1.88 11.41
N GLU A 39 10.97 -2.81 12.13
CA GLU A 39 10.49 -4.11 11.58
C GLU A 39 8.96 -4.13 11.38
N GLY A 40 8.29 -2.99 11.60
CA GLY A 40 6.83 -2.88 11.51
C GLY A 40 6.31 -2.67 10.10
N GLY A 41 5.00 -2.80 9.90
CA GLY A 41 4.34 -2.64 8.60
C GLY A 41 4.47 -1.23 7.98
N LEU A 42 4.78 -0.22 8.80
CA LEU A 42 5.05 1.16 8.37
C LEU A 42 6.54 1.44 8.10
N SER A 43 7.43 0.45 8.27
CA SER A 43 8.87 0.69 8.04
C SER A 43 9.13 0.97 6.56
N PRO A 44 9.70 2.13 6.20
CA PRO A 44 10.00 2.44 4.81
C PRO A 44 11.13 1.56 4.26
N PHE A 45 12.07 1.11 5.10
CA PHE A 45 13.13 0.19 4.68
C PHE A 45 12.60 -1.19 4.35
N TYR A 46 11.66 -1.71 5.16
CA TYR A 46 10.97 -2.95 4.85
C TYR A 46 10.30 -2.87 3.48
N GLN A 47 9.59 -1.76 3.20
CA GLN A 47 8.93 -1.57 1.90
C GLN A 47 9.91 -1.43 0.73
N CYS A 48 11.02 -0.68 0.91
CA CYS A 48 12.09 -0.62 -0.10
C CYS A 48 12.65 -2.01 -0.44
N ILE A 49 12.82 -2.89 0.55
CA ILE A 49 13.31 -4.26 0.34
C ILE A 49 12.27 -5.08 -0.44
N MET A 50 10.99 -4.99 -0.06
CA MET A 50 9.90 -5.72 -0.73
C MET A 50 9.74 -5.32 -2.19
N GLU A 51 9.81 -4.01 -2.48
CA GLU A 51 9.72 -3.45 -3.83
C GLU A 51 10.87 -3.95 -4.72
N ARG A 52 12.12 -3.80 -4.25
CA ARG A 52 13.32 -4.21 -5.00
C ARG A 52 13.41 -5.72 -5.21
N SER A 53 12.75 -6.50 -4.36
CA SER A 53 12.66 -7.95 -4.53
C SER A 53 11.67 -8.36 -5.64
N GLY A 54 10.91 -7.40 -6.19
CA GLY A 54 9.97 -7.63 -7.28
C GLY A 54 8.78 -8.51 -6.87
N TYR A 55 8.43 -8.54 -5.57
CA TYR A 55 7.43 -9.49 -5.08
C TYR A 55 6.04 -9.29 -5.67
N ILE A 56 5.57 -8.04 -5.82
CA ILE A 56 4.28 -7.76 -6.47
C ILE A 56 4.30 -8.15 -7.94
N LYS A 57 5.42 -7.93 -8.63
CA LYS A 57 5.64 -8.36 -10.01
C LYS A 57 5.52 -9.88 -10.14
N ASN A 58 6.20 -10.61 -9.26
CA ASN A 58 6.17 -12.07 -9.22
C ASN A 58 4.78 -12.59 -8.85
N LEU A 59 4.13 -12.01 -7.84
CA LEU A 59 2.78 -12.39 -7.43
C LEU A 59 1.79 -12.20 -8.59
N ARG A 60 1.77 -11.03 -9.23
CA ARG A 60 0.89 -10.77 -10.39
C ARG A 60 1.21 -11.66 -11.57
N GLY A 61 2.49 -11.99 -11.78
CA GLY A 61 2.96 -12.86 -12.85
C GLY A 61 2.56 -14.32 -12.65
N TYR A 62 2.70 -14.84 -11.43
CA TYR A 62 2.69 -16.28 -11.16
C TYR A 62 1.52 -16.76 -10.30
N LEU A 63 0.67 -15.87 -9.77
CA LEU A 63 -0.48 -16.32 -8.98
C LEU A 63 -1.43 -17.18 -9.83
N HIS A 64 -1.60 -18.45 -9.44
CA HIS A 64 -2.39 -19.42 -10.18
C HIS A 64 -3.88 -19.08 -10.23
N ALA A 65 -4.40 -18.34 -9.24
CA ALA A 65 -5.78 -17.89 -9.18
C ALA A 65 -6.14 -16.89 -10.29
N ILE A 66 -5.14 -16.37 -11.01
CA ILE A 66 -5.33 -15.54 -12.20
C ILE A 66 -5.43 -16.44 -13.43
N ASN A 67 -6.48 -16.25 -14.23
CA ASN A 67 -6.57 -16.81 -15.57
C ASN A 67 -5.60 -16.07 -16.50
N GLY A 68 -4.57 -16.79 -16.94
CA GLY A 68 -3.83 -16.42 -18.14
C GLY A 68 -4.26 -17.33 -19.27
N ASP A 69 -4.88 -16.79 -20.31
CA ASP A 69 -5.02 -17.56 -21.54
C ASP A 69 -3.60 -17.93 -21.99
N GLY A 70 -3.33 -19.23 -22.07
CA GLY A 70 -2.01 -19.85 -22.19
C GLY A 70 -1.21 -19.51 -23.46
N ASN A 71 -1.57 -18.45 -24.17
CA ASN A 71 -0.89 -17.92 -25.34
C ASN A 71 -0.22 -16.55 -25.08
N GLN A 72 -0.38 -15.93 -23.90
CA GLN A 72 0.29 -14.66 -23.58
C GLN A 72 1.63 -14.92 -22.89
N VAL A 73 2.67 -15.14 -23.68
CA VAL A 73 4.05 -15.05 -23.22
C VAL A 73 4.27 -13.65 -22.61
N GLY A 74 4.53 -13.58 -21.30
CA GLY A 74 4.81 -12.32 -20.61
C GLY A 74 3.61 -11.43 -20.27
N GLY A 75 2.38 -11.95 -20.32
CA GLY A 75 1.17 -11.20 -19.93
C GLY A 75 0.74 -11.45 -18.47
N TYR A 76 0.41 -10.38 -17.75
CA TYR A 76 -0.33 -10.44 -16.50
C TYR A 76 -1.81 -10.67 -16.82
N GLY A 77 -2.40 -11.75 -16.31
CA GLY A 77 -3.82 -12.01 -16.53
C GLY A 77 -4.70 -10.99 -15.78
N SER A 78 -5.91 -10.79 -16.30
CA SER A 78 -6.90 -9.82 -15.79
C SER A 78 -8.22 -10.46 -15.34
N THR A 79 -8.31 -11.80 -15.37
CA THR A 79 -9.52 -12.54 -14.98
C THR A 79 -9.19 -13.56 -13.91
N ILE A 80 -10.20 -13.96 -13.12
CA ILE A 80 -10.05 -14.83 -11.95
C ILE A 80 -10.52 -16.24 -12.29
N ARG A 81 -9.79 -17.23 -11.79
CA ARG A 81 -10.16 -18.64 -11.80
C ARG A 81 -11.31 -18.93 -10.85
N LYS A 82 -12.44 -19.39 -11.40
CA LYS A 82 -13.67 -19.72 -10.67
C LYS A 82 -13.55 -20.94 -9.74
N ASP A 83 -12.51 -21.75 -9.92
CA ASP A 83 -12.23 -22.95 -9.12
C ASP A 83 -11.39 -22.66 -7.85
N SER A 84 -10.93 -21.42 -7.67
CA SER A 84 -10.23 -21.01 -6.45
C SER A 84 -11.19 -20.90 -5.25
N ASN A 85 -10.70 -21.02 -4.03
CA ASN A 85 -11.52 -20.77 -2.84
C ASN A 85 -12.01 -19.31 -2.76
N GLU A 86 -13.05 -19.05 -1.96
CA GLU A 86 -13.70 -17.74 -1.84
C GLU A 86 -12.71 -16.61 -1.50
N TYR A 87 -11.82 -16.85 -0.53
CA TYR A 87 -10.77 -15.89 -0.16
C TYR A 87 -9.87 -15.56 -1.35
N MET A 88 -9.36 -16.58 -2.05
CA MET A 88 -8.47 -16.38 -3.18
C MET A 88 -9.14 -15.65 -4.33
N GLN A 89 -10.43 -15.88 -4.57
CA GLN A 89 -11.16 -15.10 -5.58
C GLN A 89 -11.25 -13.62 -5.18
N ALA A 90 -11.64 -13.34 -3.93
CA ALA A 90 -11.78 -11.97 -3.42
C ALA A 90 -10.42 -11.24 -3.39
N PHE A 91 -9.38 -11.89 -2.87
CA PHE A 91 -8.01 -11.37 -2.84
C PHE A 91 -7.47 -11.10 -4.24
N THR A 92 -7.62 -12.06 -5.17
CA THR A 92 -7.13 -11.91 -6.55
C THR A 92 -7.84 -10.76 -7.28
N GLN A 93 -9.13 -10.55 -7.02
CA GLN A 93 -9.86 -9.40 -7.55
C GLN A 93 -9.24 -8.08 -7.08
N GLN A 94 -8.93 -7.97 -5.79
CA GLN A 94 -8.32 -6.74 -5.26
C GLN A 94 -6.88 -6.57 -5.71
N LEU A 95 -6.11 -7.65 -5.82
CA LEU A 95 -4.77 -7.63 -6.40
C LEU A 95 -4.81 -7.07 -7.85
N ILE A 96 -5.80 -7.45 -8.67
CA ILE A 96 -5.97 -6.90 -10.04
C ILE A 96 -6.46 -5.45 -10.01
N ASN A 97 -7.35 -5.09 -9.08
CA ASN A 97 -7.88 -3.73 -8.97
C ASN A 97 -6.83 -2.73 -8.48
N MET A 98 -5.95 -3.13 -7.57
CA MET A 98 -4.88 -2.33 -6.97
C MET A 98 -3.60 -2.33 -7.80
N PHE A 99 -3.26 -3.45 -8.46
CA PHE A 99 -2.10 -3.57 -9.35
C PHE A 99 -2.54 -3.99 -10.76
N PRO A 100 -3.24 -3.11 -11.49
CA PRO A 100 -3.61 -3.35 -12.87
C PRO A 100 -2.38 -3.60 -13.76
N SER A 101 -2.64 -4.26 -14.88
CA SER A 101 -1.60 -4.64 -15.83
C SER A 101 -2.04 -4.33 -17.25
N GLU A 102 -2.21 -3.05 -17.52
CA GLU A 102 -2.63 -2.54 -18.82
C GLU A 102 -1.42 -2.48 -19.76
N ASP A 103 -1.62 -2.85 -21.02
CA ASP A 103 -0.56 -2.95 -22.04
C ASP A 103 0.68 -3.79 -21.65
N ARG A 104 0.49 -4.77 -20.77
CA ARG A 104 1.55 -5.67 -20.23
C ARG A 104 2.53 -4.98 -19.26
N TYR A 105 2.27 -3.75 -18.85
CA TYR A 105 3.02 -3.07 -17.80
C TYR A 105 2.26 -3.16 -16.48
N LEU A 106 2.94 -3.62 -15.44
CA LEU A 106 2.37 -3.64 -14.10
C LEU A 106 2.55 -2.26 -13.46
N SER A 107 1.45 -1.65 -13.05
CA SER A 107 1.45 -0.35 -12.37
C SER A 107 0.24 -0.26 -11.45
N ILE A 108 0.24 0.70 -10.52
CA ILE A 108 -0.99 1.12 -9.84
C ILE A 108 -1.82 2.06 -10.73
N GLU A 109 -1.20 2.68 -11.74
CA GLU A 109 -1.89 3.53 -12.70
C GLU A 109 -2.76 2.68 -13.64
N SER A 110 -3.91 3.23 -14.01
CA SER A 110 -4.84 2.58 -14.94
C SER A 110 -5.63 3.62 -15.72
N GLU A 111 -5.84 3.33 -16.99
CA GLU A 111 -6.68 4.10 -17.91
C GLU A 111 -8.17 3.99 -17.56
N LYS A 112 -8.56 3.03 -16.72
CA LYS A 112 -9.94 2.90 -16.28
C LYS A 112 -10.34 4.07 -15.37
N SER A 113 -11.49 4.66 -15.69
CA SER A 113 -12.03 5.83 -15.00
C SER A 113 -12.53 5.56 -13.58
N ASP A 114 -12.69 4.29 -13.20
CA ASP A 114 -13.02 3.84 -11.85
C ASP A 114 -11.81 3.25 -11.09
N SER A 115 -10.59 3.51 -11.55
CA SER A 115 -9.37 3.00 -10.90
C SER A 115 -9.15 3.62 -9.52
N PHE A 116 -8.62 2.81 -8.60
CA PHE A 116 -8.41 3.23 -7.22
C PHE A 116 -7.38 4.37 -7.11
N THR A 117 -6.31 4.32 -7.91
CA THR A 117 -5.29 5.37 -7.96
C THR A 117 -5.85 6.69 -8.45
N ARG A 118 -6.74 6.68 -9.46
CA ARG A 118 -7.46 7.89 -9.90
C ARG A 118 -8.33 8.44 -8.78
N PHE A 119 -9.05 7.57 -8.07
CA PHE A 119 -9.87 7.98 -6.92
C PHE A 119 -9.04 8.70 -5.85
N LEU A 120 -7.91 8.13 -5.46
CA LEU A 120 -7.01 8.74 -4.47
C LEU A 120 -6.42 10.07 -4.98
N LYS A 121 -5.99 10.13 -6.24
CA LYS A 121 -5.44 11.36 -6.85
C LYS A 121 -6.45 12.49 -6.94
N GLU A 122 -7.74 12.20 -7.14
CA GLU A 122 -8.80 13.22 -7.13
C GLU A 122 -8.91 13.92 -5.77
N TYR A 123 -8.53 13.23 -4.71
CA TYR A 123 -8.56 13.73 -3.34
C TYR A 123 -7.16 13.90 -2.72
N LYS A 124 -6.09 13.98 -3.52
CA LYS A 124 -4.70 14.09 -3.03
C LYS A 124 -4.49 15.34 -2.15
N ASP A 125 -5.20 16.42 -2.45
CA ASP A 125 -5.11 17.69 -1.69
C ASP A 125 -5.89 17.68 -0.37
N LYS A 126 -6.52 16.55 -0.02
CA LYS A 126 -7.27 16.38 1.22
C LYS A 126 -6.67 15.25 2.07
N PRO A 127 -6.66 15.39 3.40
CA PRO A 127 -6.20 14.32 4.29
C PRO A 127 -7.05 13.05 4.16
N ASP A 128 -8.29 13.17 3.68
CA ASP A 128 -9.25 12.08 3.45
C ASP A 128 -8.66 10.91 2.65
N SER A 129 -7.82 11.17 1.64
CA SER A 129 -7.23 10.11 0.81
C SER A 129 -6.20 9.26 1.58
N LEU A 130 -5.39 9.91 2.42
CA LEU A 130 -4.45 9.24 3.31
C LEU A 130 -5.17 8.55 4.47
N ASN A 131 -6.24 9.16 5.01
CA ASN A 131 -7.10 8.54 6.01
C ASN A 131 -7.80 7.28 5.48
N LEU A 132 -8.17 7.25 4.19
CA LEU A 132 -8.67 6.05 3.53
C LEU A 132 -7.60 4.96 3.49
N LEU A 133 -6.38 5.28 3.03
CA LEU A 133 -5.29 4.30 3.02
C LEU A 133 -4.96 3.79 4.43
N ALA A 134 -4.93 4.68 5.43
CA ALA A 134 -4.70 4.33 6.83
C ALA A 134 -5.80 3.41 7.36
N SER A 135 -7.06 3.66 6.98
CA SER A 135 -8.20 2.80 7.32
C SER A 135 -8.05 1.39 6.72
N LEU A 136 -7.72 1.28 5.43
CA LEU A 136 -7.50 -0.01 4.76
C LEU A 136 -6.31 -0.78 5.38
N PHE A 137 -5.25 -0.06 5.71
CA PHE A 137 -4.08 -0.61 6.40
C PHE A 137 -4.47 -1.19 7.77
N LEU A 138 -5.16 -0.42 8.61
CA LEU A 138 -5.60 -0.87 9.94
C LEU A 138 -6.62 -2.02 9.87
N LEU A 139 -7.52 -2.02 8.88
CA LEU A 139 -8.41 -3.17 8.61
C LEU A 139 -7.60 -4.43 8.28
N SER A 140 -6.51 -4.32 7.52
CA SER A 140 -5.62 -5.44 7.22
C SER A 140 -4.84 -5.94 8.45
N GLU A 141 -4.61 -5.05 9.43
CA GLU A 141 -4.00 -5.38 10.74
C GLU A 141 -4.99 -6.06 11.70
N GLY A 142 -6.27 -6.14 11.34
CA GLY A 142 -7.31 -6.75 12.16
C GLY A 142 -8.08 -5.75 13.04
N ILE A 143 -7.86 -4.44 12.85
CA ILE A 143 -8.54 -3.38 13.61
C ILE A 143 -9.84 -2.99 12.91
N ASN A 144 -10.95 -3.07 13.61
CA ASN A 144 -12.27 -2.76 13.06
C ASN A 144 -12.51 -1.25 12.97
N ILE A 145 -12.03 -0.64 11.88
CA ILE A 145 -12.28 0.77 11.55
C ILE A 145 -13.68 0.94 10.95
N PRO A 146 -14.54 1.84 11.48
CA PRO A 146 -15.93 2.01 11.05
C PRO A 146 -16.06 2.86 9.77
N ILE A 147 -15.32 2.48 8.72
CA ILE A 147 -15.43 3.10 7.40
C ILE A 147 -16.62 2.53 6.63
N GLU A 148 -17.46 3.36 6.03
CA GLU A 148 -18.72 2.93 5.41
C GLU A 148 -19.00 3.63 4.08
N ILE A 149 -19.68 2.93 3.18
CA ILE A 149 -20.22 3.50 1.95
C ILE A 149 -21.73 3.63 2.14
N VAL A 150 -22.21 4.87 2.26
CA VAL A 150 -23.60 5.18 2.53
C VAL A 150 -24.23 5.95 1.38
N VAL A 151 -25.56 5.93 1.28
CA VAL A 151 -26.28 6.75 0.30
C VAL A 151 -26.46 8.15 0.89
N ASP A 152 -26.01 9.15 0.16
CA ASP A 152 -26.29 10.56 0.43
C ASP A 152 -27.73 10.87 0.02
N GLU A 153 -28.62 10.84 1.01
CA GLU A 153 -30.05 11.13 0.82
C GLU A 153 -30.30 12.60 0.44
N GLU A 154 -29.36 13.50 0.74
CA GLU A 154 -29.48 14.94 0.49
C GLU A 154 -29.03 15.31 -0.94
N ASN A 155 -27.99 14.67 -1.48
CA ASN A 155 -27.49 14.91 -2.83
C ASN A 155 -27.74 13.74 -3.80
N ASN A 156 -28.92 13.76 -4.44
CA ASN A 156 -29.21 12.94 -5.63
C ASN A 156 -29.10 11.41 -5.42
N LYS A 157 -29.08 10.92 -4.17
CA LYS A 157 -28.86 9.50 -3.82
C LYS A 157 -27.50 8.95 -4.28
N ASN A 158 -26.50 9.82 -4.43
CA ASN A 158 -25.14 9.38 -4.71
C ASN A 158 -24.56 8.63 -3.50
N LYS A 159 -23.65 7.69 -3.72
CA LYS A 159 -22.95 7.04 -2.61
C LYS A 159 -21.75 7.89 -2.17
N ILE A 160 -21.51 7.95 -0.87
CA ILE A 160 -20.35 8.61 -0.25
C ILE A 160 -19.61 7.61 0.64
N LEU A 161 -18.28 7.74 0.70
CA LEU A 161 -17.40 6.99 1.58
C LEU A 161 -17.11 7.84 2.81
N VAL A 162 -17.41 7.29 3.99
CA VAL A 162 -17.47 8.04 5.24
C VAL A 162 -16.71 7.32 6.33
N LEU A 163 -15.90 8.07 7.08
CA LEU A 163 -15.35 7.69 8.37
C LEU A 163 -15.56 8.85 9.34
N LYS A 164 -16.42 8.66 10.34
CA LYS A 164 -16.69 9.67 11.37
C LYS A 164 -15.58 9.69 12.41
N LYS A 165 -15.22 10.88 12.89
CA LYS A 165 -14.35 11.03 14.07
C LYS A 165 -15.09 10.55 15.31
N LYS A 166 -14.39 9.95 16.27
CA LYS A 166 -15.00 9.66 17.58
C LYS A 166 -15.37 10.98 18.29
N GLU A 167 -16.57 11.04 18.86
CA GLU A 167 -16.98 12.18 19.67
C GLU A 167 -16.03 12.34 20.86
N THR A 168 -15.32 13.45 20.92
CA THR A 168 -14.45 13.80 22.06
C THR A 168 -15.14 14.91 22.86
N GLU A 169 -15.35 14.68 24.16
CA GLU A 169 -15.86 15.70 25.08
C GLU A 169 -14.65 16.47 25.65
N GLU A 170 -14.40 17.69 25.18
CA GLU A 170 -13.42 18.58 25.81
C GLU A 170 -14.11 19.46 26.88
N LEU A 171 -13.43 19.64 28.02
CA LEU A 171 -13.83 20.56 29.08
C LEU A 171 -13.09 21.89 28.85
N GLU A 172 -13.81 22.94 28.46
CA GLU A 172 -13.25 24.30 28.51
C GLU A 172 -13.50 24.90 29.91
N GLU A 173 -12.44 25.30 30.60
CA GLU A 173 -12.52 26.15 31.79
C GLU A 173 -12.69 27.61 31.33
N GLU A 174 -13.90 28.17 31.46
CA GLU A 174 -14.08 29.63 31.34
C GLU A 174 -13.31 30.32 32.48
N LYS A 175 -12.22 31.00 32.14
CA LYS A 175 -11.54 31.92 33.07
C LYS A 175 -12.28 33.25 33.11
N ASP A 176 -13.44 33.27 33.75
CA ASP A 176 -14.05 34.54 34.17
C ASP A 176 -13.71 34.83 35.63
N SER A 177 -13.06 35.98 35.82
CA SER A 177 -12.76 36.52 37.14
C SER A 177 -14.06 36.85 37.88
N ASN A 178 -14.32 36.11 38.97
CA ASN A 178 -15.29 36.34 40.06
C ASN A 178 -16.64 35.57 40.06
N SER A 179 -16.76 34.43 39.42
CA SER A 179 -17.84 33.46 39.74
C SER A 179 -17.32 32.01 39.71
N GLU A 180 -17.97 31.12 40.47
CA GLU A 180 -17.64 29.68 40.51
C GLU A 180 -17.59 29.10 39.08
N PRO A 181 -16.64 28.19 38.78
CA PRO A 181 -16.47 27.64 37.44
C PRO A 181 -17.68 26.76 37.10
N GLU A 182 -18.56 27.24 36.22
CA GLU A 182 -19.58 26.39 35.59
C GLU A 182 -18.91 25.63 34.43
N GLU A 183 -18.70 24.32 34.62
CA GLU A 183 -18.26 23.41 33.56
C GLU A 183 -19.29 23.39 32.42
N LYS A 184 -19.05 24.13 31.34
CA LYS A 184 -19.88 24.09 30.14
C LYS A 184 -19.32 23.05 29.17
N ARG A 185 -20.00 21.91 29.07
CA ARG A 185 -19.70 20.87 28.08
C ARG A 185 -20.11 21.36 26.69
N ILE A 186 -19.13 21.69 25.85
CA ILE A 186 -19.37 21.98 24.43
C ILE A 186 -19.23 20.67 23.66
N LYS A 187 -20.33 20.15 23.13
CA LYS A 187 -20.27 19.07 22.12
C LYS A 187 -19.73 19.68 20.82
N MET A 188 -18.56 19.25 20.36
CA MET A 188 -18.08 19.62 19.03
C MET A 188 -19.02 19.08 17.94
N LYS A 189 -19.06 19.77 16.79
CA LYS A 189 -19.77 19.33 15.58
C LYS A 189 -19.26 17.97 15.11
N GLU A 190 -20.15 17.14 14.55
CA GLU A 190 -19.78 15.89 13.88
C GLU A 190 -18.65 16.13 12.86
N GLY A 191 -17.47 15.57 13.14
CA GLY A 191 -16.30 15.63 12.27
C GLY A 191 -16.13 14.34 11.48
N PHE A 192 -15.43 14.42 10.34
CA PHE A 192 -15.09 13.27 9.51
C PHE A 192 -13.59 13.17 9.33
N HIS A 193 -13.06 11.96 9.34
CA HIS A 193 -11.73 11.62 8.84
C HIS A 193 -11.75 11.39 7.33
N VAL A 194 -12.86 10.82 6.83
CA VAL A 194 -13.09 10.59 5.39
C VAL A 194 -14.50 11.02 5.07
N ASN A 195 -14.67 11.90 4.07
CA ASN A 195 -15.96 12.22 3.47
C ASN A 195 -15.79 12.46 1.97
N LEU A 196 -15.84 11.37 1.20
CA LEU A 196 -15.51 11.35 -0.22
C LEU A 196 -16.70 10.93 -1.08
N SER A 197 -16.90 11.61 -2.22
CA SER A 197 -17.92 11.21 -3.20
C SER A 197 -17.46 9.98 -3.97
N MET A 198 -18.31 8.96 -4.09
CA MET A 198 -18.03 7.79 -4.94
C MET A 198 -18.33 8.03 -6.42
N ASN A 199 -18.76 9.25 -6.78
CA ASN A 199 -19.04 9.67 -8.15
C ASN A 199 -18.07 10.81 -8.51
N ILE A 200 -17.15 10.54 -9.44
CA ILE A 200 -16.12 11.49 -9.90
C ILE A 200 -16.38 11.88 -11.35
N LYS A 201 -16.36 13.18 -11.64
CA LYS A 201 -16.49 13.68 -13.02
C LYS A 201 -15.21 13.45 -13.82
N SER A 202 -15.33 13.18 -15.12
CA SER A 202 -14.16 13.13 -16.00
C SER A 202 -13.59 14.54 -16.19
N LYS A 203 -12.27 14.70 -16.11
CA LYS A 203 -11.58 15.97 -16.39
C LYS A 203 -11.41 16.23 -17.90
N GLU A 204 -11.72 15.24 -18.74
CA GLU A 204 -11.40 15.25 -20.18
C GLU A 204 -12.41 15.97 -21.07
N GLU A 205 -13.53 16.45 -20.53
CA GLU A 205 -14.50 17.25 -21.28
C GLU A 205 -14.56 18.67 -20.72
N GLU A 206 -14.12 19.66 -21.52
CA GLU A 206 -14.35 21.10 -21.28
C GLU A 206 -15.85 21.45 -21.29
N ASP A 207 -16.71 20.52 -21.72
CA ASP A 207 -18.16 20.62 -21.60
C ASP A 207 -18.65 19.95 -20.31
N ASN A 208 -19.44 20.70 -19.53
CA ASN A 208 -20.06 20.27 -18.26
C ASN A 208 -21.10 19.12 -18.42
N THR A 209 -21.05 18.34 -19.50
CA THR A 209 -22.01 17.28 -19.85
C THR A 209 -21.55 15.88 -19.50
N ALA A 210 -20.28 15.65 -19.14
CA ALA A 210 -19.78 14.33 -18.80
C ALA A 210 -20.50 13.74 -17.57
N GLU A 211 -21.10 12.56 -17.73
CA GLU A 211 -21.73 11.83 -16.63
C GLU A 211 -20.67 11.41 -15.60
N PRO A 212 -20.94 11.58 -14.28
CA PRO A 212 -20.00 11.17 -13.25
C PRO A 212 -19.82 9.65 -13.24
N VAL A 213 -18.57 9.21 -13.07
CA VAL A 213 -18.21 7.79 -13.05
C VAL A 213 -18.25 7.29 -11.62
N TYR A 214 -19.06 6.24 -11.40
CA TYR A 214 -19.09 5.52 -10.13
C TYR A 214 -17.81 4.73 -9.90
N GLN A 215 -17.22 4.90 -8.73
CA GLN A 215 -15.90 4.39 -8.36
C GLN A 215 -16.03 2.97 -7.81
N LYS A 216 -16.43 2.05 -8.70
CA LYS A 216 -16.78 0.67 -8.36
C LYS A 216 -15.61 -0.12 -7.75
N LYS A 217 -14.39 -0.01 -8.31
CA LYS A 217 -13.22 -0.72 -7.76
C LYS A 217 -12.89 -0.25 -6.34
N THR A 218 -13.04 1.04 -6.04
CA THR A 218 -12.89 1.55 -4.68
C THR A 218 -13.89 0.91 -3.73
N GLU A 219 -15.16 0.77 -4.12
CA GLU A 219 -16.17 0.05 -3.34
C GLU A 219 -15.78 -1.42 -3.11
N GLU A 220 -15.32 -2.12 -4.15
CA GLU A 220 -14.87 -3.52 -4.06
C GLU A 220 -13.67 -3.68 -3.10
N ILE A 221 -12.69 -2.77 -3.15
CA ILE A 221 -11.51 -2.77 -2.28
C ILE A 221 -11.92 -2.52 -0.83
N VAL A 222 -12.69 -1.45 -0.56
CA VAL A 222 -13.15 -1.11 0.80
C VAL A 222 -13.95 -2.26 1.40
N ASN A 223 -14.88 -2.84 0.63
CA ASN A 223 -15.70 -3.96 1.11
C ASN A 223 -14.87 -5.22 1.37
N PHE A 224 -13.84 -5.49 0.57
CA PHE A 224 -12.91 -6.59 0.83
C PHE A 224 -12.20 -6.42 2.16
N PHE A 225 -11.54 -5.29 2.42
CA PHE A 225 -10.82 -5.08 3.67
C PHE A 225 -11.76 -5.07 4.89
N LYS A 226 -12.97 -4.51 4.77
CA LYS A 226 -14.00 -4.60 5.81
C LYS A 226 -14.42 -6.03 6.12
N SER A 227 -14.51 -6.90 5.11
CA SER A 227 -14.91 -8.29 5.29
C SER A 227 -13.92 -9.09 6.15
N LEU A 228 -12.65 -8.67 6.22
CA LEU A 228 -11.61 -9.36 6.98
C LEU A 228 -11.81 -9.28 8.51
N VAL A 229 -12.45 -8.21 8.98
CA VAL A 229 -12.64 -7.89 10.41
C VAL A 229 -14.09 -7.95 10.87
N ASN A 230 -15.01 -8.32 9.96
CA ASN A 230 -16.43 -8.34 10.26
C ASN A 230 -16.75 -9.36 11.37
N THR A 231 -17.45 -8.92 12.41
CA THR A 231 -17.83 -9.77 13.54
C THR A 231 -18.97 -10.72 13.20
N ASN A 232 -19.72 -10.46 12.14
CA ASN A 232 -20.74 -11.37 11.64
C ASN A 232 -20.10 -12.48 10.79
N PRO A 233 -20.11 -13.76 11.24
CA PRO A 233 -19.45 -14.86 10.53
C PRO A 233 -19.93 -15.06 9.09
N SER A 234 -21.16 -14.66 8.78
CA SER A 234 -21.76 -14.80 7.44
C SER A 234 -21.17 -13.83 6.40
N TYR A 235 -20.48 -12.78 6.86
CA TYR A 235 -19.88 -11.74 6.02
C TYR A 235 -18.39 -11.56 6.33
N CYS A 236 -17.83 -12.43 7.19
CA CYS A 236 -16.44 -12.44 7.58
C CYS A 236 -15.63 -13.31 6.61
N LEU A 237 -14.71 -12.70 5.88
CA LEU A 237 -13.80 -13.42 5.00
C LEU A 237 -12.54 -13.79 5.79
N LYS A 238 -12.45 -15.06 6.20
CA LYS A 238 -11.29 -15.56 6.95
C LYS A 238 -10.08 -15.68 6.04
N VAL A 239 -8.98 -15.04 6.45
CA VAL A 239 -7.66 -15.25 5.83
C VAL A 239 -7.16 -16.65 6.25
N PRO A 240 -6.86 -17.54 5.28
CA PRO A 240 -6.22 -18.83 5.59
C PRO A 240 -4.91 -18.65 6.36
N GLU A 241 -4.70 -19.48 7.39
CA GLU A 241 -3.51 -19.42 8.26
C GLU A 241 -2.20 -19.59 7.45
N GLU A 242 -2.24 -20.33 6.35
CA GLU A 242 -1.10 -20.52 5.44
C GLU A 242 -0.59 -19.20 4.83
N PHE A 243 -1.42 -18.16 4.74
CA PHE A 243 -1.05 -16.84 4.23
C PHE A 243 -0.62 -15.87 5.33
N SER A 244 -0.43 -16.33 6.57
CA SER A 244 0.04 -15.46 7.66
C SER A 244 1.41 -14.85 7.34
N MET A 245 1.70 -13.68 7.92
CA MET A 245 3.02 -13.06 7.82
C MET A 245 4.07 -14.00 8.46
N PRO A 246 5.23 -14.19 7.83
CA PRO A 246 6.18 -15.20 8.26
C PRO A 246 6.91 -14.76 9.53
N THR A 247 7.01 -15.66 10.49
CA THR A 247 7.79 -15.48 11.72
C THR A 247 9.13 -16.23 11.67
N THR A 248 9.27 -17.14 10.70
CA THR A 248 10.49 -17.92 10.47
C THR A 248 10.96 -17.83 9.02
N TYR A 249 12.26 -18.04 8.81
CA TYR A 249 12.82 -18.10 7.45
C TYR A 249 12.18 -19.21 6.60
N LYS A 250 11.79 -20.33 7.21
CA LYS A 250 11.12 -21.43 6.52
C LYS A 250 9.74 -21.03 6.01
N GLU A 251 8.96 -20.31 6.82
CA GLU A 251 7.67 -19.75 6.41
C GLU A 251 7.84 -18.73 5.30
N PHE A 252 8.83 -17.84 5.41
CA PHE A 252 9.14 -16.85 4.37
C PHE A 252 9.41 -17.51 3.01
N LEU A 253 10.20 -18.60 2.97
CA LEU A 253 10.52 -19.33 1.75
C LEU A 253 9.30 -19.95 1.04
N THR A 254 8.17 -20.11 1.72
CA THR A 254 6.94 -20.59 1.07
C THR A 254 6.36 -19.56 0.11
N GLY A 255 6.62 -18.26 0.35
CA GLY A 255 6.01 -17.16 -0.41
C GLY A 255 4.50 -16.98 -0.18
N ASN A 256 3.87 -17.79 0.68
CA ASN A 256 2.43 -17.76 0.89
C ASN A 256 1.94 -16.41 1.47
N PHE A 257 2.77 -15.75 2.26
CA PHE A 257 2.48 -14.43 2.83
C PHE A 257 2.21 -13.34 1.76
N LEU A 258 2.64 -13.56 0.51
CA LEU A 258 2.32 -12.66 -0.61
C LEU A 258 0.80 -12.58 -0.87
N CYS A 259 0.05 -13.61 -0.47
CA CYS A 259 -1.41 -13.63 -0.52
C CYS A 259 -2.05 -13.06 0.76
N ASN A 260 -1.30 -12.39 1.64
CA ASN A 260 -1.80 -11.72 2.83
C ASN A 260 -2.35 -10.32 2.50
N PRO A 261 -3.48 -9.87 3.06
CA PRO A 261 -4.01 -8.52 2.83
C PRO A 261 -3.08 -7.41 3.33
N LYS A 262 -2.29 -7.66 4.40
CA LYS A 262 -1.28 -6.72 4.90
C LYS A 262 -0.23 -6.43 3.83
N PHE A 263 0.33 -7.49 3.24
CA PHE A 263 1.32 -7.35 2.17
C PHE A 263 0.75 -6.57 0.96
N LEU A 264 -0.51 -6.83 0.59
CA LEU A 264 -1.18 -6.16 -0.52
C LEU A 264 -1.31 -4.64 -0.30
N ILE A 265 -1.88 -4.21 0.84
CA ILE A 265 -2.07 -2.78 1.11
C ILE A 265 -0.73 -2.07 1.36
N GLN A 266 0.21 -2.75 2.02
CA GLN A 266 1.56 -2.24 2.27
C GLN A 266 2.30 -1.93 0.97
N SER A 267 2.28 -2.87 0.04
CA SER A 267 2.89 -2.67 -1.26
C SER A 267 2.21 -1.54 -2.04
N TYR A 268 0.89 -1.38 -1.89
CA TYR A 268 0.13 -0.38 -2.64
C TYR A 268 0.36 1.04 -2.13
N PHE A 269 0.30 1.29 -0.82
CA PHE A 269 0.55 2.64 -0.31
C PHE A 269 2.00 3.06 -0.57
N PHE A 270 2.97 2.12 -0.54
CA PHE A 270 4.37 2.45 -0.82
C PHE A 270 4.59 2.84 -2.29
N GLU A 271 3.88 2.17 -3.19
CA GLU A 271 3.89 2.50 -4.63
C GLU A 271 3.13 3.81 -4.93
N TYR A 272 2.13 4.16 -4.13
CA TYR A 272 1.30 5.37 -4.31
C TYR A 272 1.92 6.63 -3.69
N ILE A 273 2.53 6.52 -2.50
CA ILE A 273 3.10 7.64 -1.76
C ILE A 273 4.48 7.96 -2.33
N ASP A 274 4.61 9.15 -2.90
CA ASP A 274 5.76 9.56 -3.70
C ASP A 274 6.70 10.57 -3.03
N SER A 275 6.39 10.99 -1.81
CA SER A 275 7.16 12.02 -1.09
C SER A 275 7.24 11.73 0.40
N VAL A 276 8.31 12.25 1.02
CA VAL A 276 8.55 12.12 2.47
C VAL A 276 7.38 12.74 3.25
N GLU A 277 6.95 13.92 2.84
CA GLU A 277 5.89 14.68 3.48
C GLU A 277 4.57 13.90 3.48
N MET A 278 4.20 13.33 2.34
CA MET A 278 2.99 12.52 2.21
C MET A 278 3.07 11.22 3.03
N TYR A 279 4.25 10.62 3.16
CA TYR A 279 4.44 9.44 4.01
C TYR A 279 4.33 9.78 5.49
N GLU A 280 4.89 10.91 5.93
CA GLU A 280 4.75 11.39 7.30
C GLU A 280 3.29 11.69 7.64
N GLU A 281 2.54 12.32 6.73
CA GLU A 281 1.09 12.54 6.89
C GLU A 281 0.30 11.23 6.96
N PHE A 282 0.65 10.23 6.14
CA PHE A 282 0.06 8.90 6.20
C PHE A 282 0.32 8.22 7.56
N VAL A 283 1.55 8.30 8.07
CA VAL A 283 1.92 7.74 9.37
C VAL A 283 1.16 8.44 10.51
N ARG A 284 0.99 9.78 10.45
CA ARG A 284 0.15 10.52 11.41
C ARG A 284 -1.30 10.06 11.35
N ALA A 285 -1.86 9.87 10.15
CA ALA A 285 -3.23 9.36 9.99
C ALA A 285 -3.41 7.97 10.61
N VAL A 286 -2.45 7.06 10.42
CA VAL A 286 -2.47 5.73 11.06
C VAL A 286 -2.40 5.85 12.59
N TYR A 287 -1.51 6.69 13.10
CA TYR A 287 -1.36 6.95 14.54
C TYR A 287 -2.66 7.49 15.16
N GLU A 288 -3.27 8.52 14.56
CA GLU A 288 -4.51 9.13 15.04
C GLU A 288 -5.67 8.12 15.04
N LEU A 289 -5.88 7.40 13.93
CA LEU A 289 -6.96 6.41 13.81
C LEU A 289 -6.79 5.24 14.78
N LEU A 290 -5.55 4.81 15.03
CA LEU A 290 -5.25 3.72 15.95
C LEU A 290 -5.44 4.15 17.41
N ASN A 291 -4.99 5.34 17.79
CA ASN A 291 -5.19 5.88 19.14
C ASN A 291 -6.65 6.10 19.47
N GLU A 292 -7.47 6.50 18.50
CA GLU A 292 -8.92 6.54 18.68
C GLU A 292 -9.48 5.16 19.09
N GLN A 293 -8.85 4.05 18.69
CA GLN A 293 -9.28 2.70 19.10
C GLN A 293 -8.77 2.25 20.48
N ILE A 294 -7.77 2.92 21.05
CA ILE A 294 -7.11 2.48 22.30
C ILE A 294 -7.81 3.05 23.56
N SER A 295 -8.73 4.01 23.41
CA SER A 295 -9.51 4.68 24.48
C SER A 295 -8.64 5.41 25.53
N ASP A 296 -8.97 6.68 25.79
CA ASP A 296 -8.43 7.42 26.93
C ASP A 296 -9.03 6.95 28.26
N GLU A 297 -8.15 6.78 29.25
CA GLU A 297 -8.26 6.16 30.58
C GLU A 297 -9.42 6.60 31.53
N LYS A 298 -10.55 7.12 31.06
CA LYS A 298 -11.62 7.60 31.95
C LYS A 298 -13.03 7.11 31.60
N LYS A 299 -13.21 5.82 31.31
CA LYS A 299 -14.52 5.16 31.57
C LYS A 299 -14.34 3.76 32.16
N SER A 300 -14.58 3.71 33.47
CA SER A 300 -14.89 2.56 34.32
C SER A 300 -13.84 1.45 34.47
N GLU A 301 -13.52 1.17 35.73
CA GLU A 301 -12.76 0.03 36.21
C GLU A 301 -13.05 -1.27 35.43
N ASN A 302 -11.98 -1.84 34.87
CA ASN A 302 -11.74 -3.28 34.68
C ASN A 302 -12.54 -4.07 33.63
N ILE A 303 -12.64 -3.61 32.37
CA ILE A 303 -12.76 -4.52 31.21
C ILE A 303 -12.01 -3.93 30.00
N ILE A 304 -10.77 -4.36 29.76
CA ILE A 304 -10.11 -4.16 28.45
C ILE A 304 -10.83 -5.06 27.45
N THR A 305 -11.35 -4.49 26.36
CA THR A 305 -12.03 -5.27 25.32
C THR A 305 -11.02 -6.01 24.44
N GLU A 306 -11.42 -7.11 23.79
CA GLU A 306 -10.56 -7.82 22.82
C GLU A 306 -10.07 -6.89 21.69
N THR A 307 -10.90 -5.93 21.29
CA THR A 307 -10.58 -4.89 20.31
C THR A 307 -9.47 -3.94 20.79
N GLU A 308 -9.52 -3.49 22.06
CA GLU A 308 -8.48 -2.63 22.64
C GLU A 308 -7.15 -3.38 22.80
N ASN A 309 -7.18 -4.65 23.23
CA ASN A 309 -5.99 -5.50 23.27
C ASN A 309 -5.35 -5.62 21.89
N LYS A 310 -6.16 -5.84 20.85
CA LYS A 310 -5.65 -5.93 19.47
C LYS A 310 -5.08 -4.61 18.98
N ALA A 311 -5.72 -3.48 19.30
CA ALA A 311 -5.22 -2.16 18.96
C ALA A 311 -3.87 -1.86 19.62
N GLN A 312 -3.70 -2.22 20.90
CA GLN A 312 -2.42 -2.09 21.60
C GLN A 312 -1.32 -3.00 21.04
N GLU A 313 -1.65 -4.24 20.68
CA GLU A 313 -0.72 -5.16 20.00
C GLU A 313 -0.25 -4.57 18.66
N VAL A 314 -1.19 -4.09 17.85
CA VAL A 314 -0.87 -3.44 16.57
C VAL A 314 -0.04 -2.18 16.81
N PHE A 315 -0.38 -1.36 17.80
CA PHE A 315 0.39 -0.15 18.14
C PHE A 315 1.86 -0.47 18.43
N GLY A 316 2.13 -1.46 19.28
CA GLY A 316 3.51 -1.89 19.58
C GLY A 316 4.24 -2.52 18.38
N SER A 317 3.51 -3.03 17.39
CA SER A 317 4.11 -3.54 16.15
C SER A 317 4.44 -2.44 15.14
N LEU A 318 3.79 -1.28 15.24
CA LEU A 318 3.92 -0.17 14.30
C LEU A 318 4.83 0.95 14.83
N PHE A 319 4.86 1.15 16.14
CA PHE A 319 5.60 2.22 16.80
C PHE A 319 6.51 1.67 17.90
N ILE A 320 7.64 2.34 18.10
CA ILE A 320 8.60 2.02 19.16
C ILE A 320 9.04 3.31 19.84
N ARG A 321 9.22 3.28 21.16
CA ARG A 321 9.75 4.43 21.90
C ARG A 321 11.19 4.73 21.49
N GLN A 322 11.52 6.01 21.36
CA GLN A 322 12.88 6.45 21.02
C GLN A 322 13.92 6.03 22.07
N ASP A 323 13.51 5.93 23.34
CA ASP A 323 14.34 5.50 24.48
C ASP A 323 14.36 3.98 24.70
N SER A 324 13.74 3.20 23.80
CA SER A 324 13.70 1.74 23.92
C SER A 324 15.08 1.11 23.82
N ALA A 325 15.39 0.22 24.76
CA ALA A 325 16.65 -0.55 24.77
C ALA A 325 16.79 -1.48 23.56
N ASP A 326 15.67 -1.88 22.93
CA ASP A 326 15.67 -2.81 21.80
C ASP A 326 15.95 -2.11 20.47
N LEU A 327 15.73 -0.79 20.38
CA LEU A 327 15.82 0.00 19.15
C LEU A 327 17.15 -0.19 18.38
N PRO A 328 18.35 -0.21 19.02
CA PRO A 328 19.60 -0.43 18.29
C PRO A 328 19.66 -1.76 17.55
N SER A 329 19.12 -2.83 18.15
CA SER A 329 19.08 -4.16 17.52
C SER A 329 18.12 -4.20 16.32
N LYS A 330 17.01 -3.45 16.41
CA LYS A 330 15.97 -3.38 15.38
C LYS A 330 16.41 -2.61 14.13
N ILE A 331 17.38 -1.72 14.25
CA ILE A 331 17.91 -0.92 13.13
C ILE A 331 19.12 -1.58 12.46
N GLU A 332 19.72 -2.61 13.07
CA GLU A 332 20.96 -3.24 12.56
C GLU A 332 20.84 -3.73 11.11
N TYR A 333 19.68 -4.29 10.73
CA TYR A 333 19.45 -4.77 9.36
C TYR A 333 19.46 -3.63 8.32
N ILE A 334 19.06 -2.41 8.70
CA ILE A 334 19.02 -1.24 7.81
C ILE A 334 20.44 -0.86 7.39
N GLU A 335 21.39 -0.91 8.33
CA GLU A 335 22.80 -0.64 8.04
C GLU A 335 23.42 -1.73 7.15
N HIS A 336 23.07 -3.00 7.39
CA HIS A 336 23.45 -4.10 6.49
C HIS A 336 22.87 -3.94 5.08
N PHE A 337 21.60 -3.60 4.97
CA PHE A 337 20.93 -3.36 3.69
C PHE A 337 21.60 -2.22 2.91
N ARG A 338 21.92 -1.11 3.58
CA ARG A 338 22.67 0.00 2.96
C ARG A 338 24.07 -0.38 2.52
N LEU A 339 24.76 -1.20 3.30
CA LEU A 339 26.08 -1.70 2.90
C LEU A 339 25.99 -2.55 1.64
N VAL A 340 24.98 -3.42 1.54
CA VAL A 340 24.71 -4.23 0.35
C VAL A 340 24.37 -3.32 -0.83
N GLU A 341 23.46 -2.37 -0.66
CA GLU A 341 23.10 -1.39 -1.68
C GLU A 341 24.33 -0.61 -2.18
N TYR A 342 25.15 -0.09 -1.26
CA TYR A 342 26.36 0.64 -1.59
C TYR A 342 27.36 -0.23 -2.37
N LYS A 343 27.56 -1.49 -1.96
CA LYS A 343 28.43 -2.43 -2.67
C LYS A 343 27.92 -2.76 -4.06
N LEU A 344 26.63 -3.04 -4.20
CA LEU A 344 26.01 -3.27 -5.50
C LEU A 344 26.21 -2.04 -6.40
N ASN A 345 25.93 -0.84 -5.91
CA ASN A 345 26.05 0.39 -6.70
C ASN A 345 27.52 0.77 -7.01
N SER A 346 28.46 0.46 -6.12
CA SER A 346 29.89 0.76 -6.33
C SER A 346 30.62 -0.29 -7.17
N GLU A 347 30.25 -1.56 -7.09
CA GLU A 347 30.78 -2.64 -7.94
C GLU A 347 30.13 -2.65 -9.34
N LEU A 348 28.93 -2.07 -9.51
CA LEU A 348 28.18 -2.09 -10.78
C LEU A 348 28.33 -0.83 -11.67
N HIS A 349 29.22 0.14 -11.38
CA HIS A 349 29.47 1.26 -12.30
C HIS A 349 30.74 1.10 -13.17
N PRO A 350 30.65 1.31 -14.49
CA PRO A 350 29.85 0.55 -15.43
C PRO A 350 30.63 -0.68 -15.94
N MET A 351 29.94 -1.76 -16.27
CA MET A 351 30.51 -2.74 -17.21
C MET A 351 30.96 -2.01 -18.49
N PRO A 352 32.14 -2.32 -19.06
CA PRO A 352 32.74 -1.62 -20.20
C PRO A 352 32.07 -1.98 -21.54
N TYR A 353 30.75 -1.80 -21.63
CA TYR A 353 30.00 -1.76 -22.90
C TYR A 353 29.04 -0.57 -23.02
N VAL A 354 29.21 0.45 -22.17
CA VAL A 354 28.62 1.78 -22.38
C VAL A 354 29.72 2.84 -22.30
N GLU A 355 30.78 2.68 -23.10
CA GLU A 355 31.50 3.85 -23.57
C GLU A 355 30.61 4.52 -24.60
N SER A 356 30.01 5.63 -24.19
CA SER A 356 29.39 6.61 -25.08
C SER A 356 30.32 6.87 -26.26
N ALA A 357 29.97 6.33 -27.43
CA ALA A 357 30.58 6.74 -28.67
C ALA A 357 30.35 8.25 -28.78
N LYS A 358 31.45 9.02 -28.71
CA LYS A 358 31.49 10.45 -28.98
C LYS A 358 30.90 10.69 -30.37
N PHE A 359 29.63 11.08 -30.42
CA PHE A 359 29.03 11.68 -31.61
C PHE A 359 28.77 13.17 -31.36
N PRO A 360 29.00 14.01 -32.37
CA PRO A 360 29.04 15.45 -32.20
C PRO A 360 27.64 16.01 -31.95
N ILE A 361 27.58 16.86 -30.94
CA ILE A 361 26.53 17.80 -30.52
C ILE A 361 25.50 18.11 -31.62
N PHE A 362 24.25 17.68 -31.41
CA PHE A 362 23.03 18.44 -31.70
C PHE A 362 21.95 18.06 -30.66
N ASP A 363 21.28 19.09 -30.15
CA ASP A 363 20.46 19.11 -28.94
C ASP A 363 19.25 18.15 -28.90
N CYS A 364 18.91 17.78 -27.66
CA CYS A 364 17.68 17.16 -27.13
C CYS A 364 17.59 15.62 -27.02
N PHE A 365 17.13 15.22 -25.82
CA PHE A 365 16.48 13.97 -25.38
C PHE A 365 17.28 12.98 -24.50
N ILE A 366 16.95 13.06 -23.20
CA ILE A 366 16.72 11.99 -22.21
C ILE A 366 17.89 11.04 -21.94
N ASP A 367 18.58 11.29 -20.82
CA ASP A 367 19.37 10.28 -20.11
C ASP A 367 18.45 9.14 -19.65
N THR A 368 18.68 7.94 -20.20
CA THR A 368 18.07 6.70 -19.76
C THR A 368 19.08 5.95 -18.91
N GLN A 369 18.88 5.95 -17.60
CA GLN A 369 19.49 4.98 -16.72
C GLN A 369 18.67 3.69 -16.85
N GLU A 370 19.02 2.84 -17.82
CA GLU A 370 18.39 1.52 -17.98
C GLU A 370 18.69 0.67 -16.73
N ASP A 371 17.63 0.39 -15.97
CA ASP A 371 17.67 -0.47 -14.80
C ASP A 371 17.92 -1.94 -15.20
N VAL A 372 19.03 -2.51 -14.71
CA VAL A 372 19.51 -3.86 -15.02
C VAL A 372 18.48 -4.94 -14.64
N PHE A 373 17.53 -4.64 -13.73
CA PHE A 373 16.43 -5.53 -13.35
C PHE A 373 15.30 -5.64 -14.40
N SER A 374 15.31 -4.81 -15.44
CA SER A 374 14.20 -4.72 -16.41
C SER A 374 14.23 -5.77 -17.54
N ARG A 375 15.36 -6.48 -17.74
CA ARG A 375 15.44 -7.64 -18.65
C ARG A 375 15.73 -8.94 -17.91
N GLY A 376 14.96 -9.24 -16.89
CA GLY A 376 14.81 -10.62 -16.42
C GLY A 376 13.87 -11.38 -17.36
N PHE A 377 14.37 -12.37 -18.10
CA PHE A 377 13.52 -13.40 -18.72
C PHE A 377 12.58 -13.96 -17.64
N MET A 378 11.30 -13.62 -17.67
CA MET A 378 10.32 -14.25 -16.77
C MET A 378 10.17 -15.71 -17.20
N PRO A 379 10.44 -16.70 -16.33
CA PRO A 379 10.19 -18.09 -16.65
C PRO A 379 8.75 -18.30 -17.11
N LEU A 380 8.57 -19.17 -18.12
CA LEU A 380 7.24 -19.58 -18.56
C LEU A 380 6.54 -20.29 -17.41
N TYR A 381 5.29 -19.92 -17.14
CA TYR A 381 4.51 -20.46 -16.03
C TYR A 381 3.16 -20.99 -16.48
N ASN A 382 2.88 -22.25 -16.14
CA ASN A 382 1.62 -22.89 -16.43
C ASN A 382 0.66 -22.71 -15.24
N ARG A 383 -0.18 -21.67 -15.30
CA ARG A 383 -1.16 -21.37 -14.25
C ARG A 383 -2.19 -22.49 -14.03
N LYS A 384 -2.48 -23.34 -15.03
CA LYS A 384 -3.43 -24.45 -14.88
C LYS A 384 -2.88 -25.58 -14.01
N LYS A 385 -1.58 -25.85 -14.17
CA LYS A 385 -0.88 -26.92 -13.45
C LYS A 385 -0.09 -26.43 -12.24
N ASP A 386 0.00 -25.11 -12.06
CA ASP A 386 0.76 -24.48 -10.99
C ASP A 386 2.26 -24.85 -11.04
N GLU A 387 2.84 -24.87 -12.24
CA GLU A 387 4.23 -25.30 -12.47
C GLU A 387 4.97 -24.37 -13.44
N PHE A 388 6.26 -24.13 -13.18
CA PHE A 388 7.15 -23.53 -14.18
C PHE A 388 7.36 -24.50 -15.34
N VAL A 389 7.30 -23.97 -16.56
CA VAL A 389 7.56 -24.74 -17.77
C VAL A 389 9.05 -24.62 -18.06
N ASP A 390 9.77 -25.74 -17.96
CA ASP A 390 11.14 -25.81 -18.45
C ASP A 390 11.12 -25.47 -19.95
N ALA A 391 11.61 -24.28 -20.28
CA ALA A 391 11.94 -23.96 -21.65
C ALA A 391 13.11 -24.89 -22.04
N LYS A 392 12.81 -26.03 -22.67
CA LYS A 392 13.77 -26.66 -23.56
C LYS A 392 14.06 -25.63 -24.63
N PHE A 393 15.12 -24.85 -24.43
CA PHE A 393 15.72 -24.08 -25.51
C PHE A 393 16.17 -25.10 -26.54
N ASP A 394 15.39 -25.25 -27.62
CA ASP A 394 15.92 -25.76 -28.88
C ASP A 394 17.01 -24.77 -29.29
N ARG A 395 18.26 -25.12 -28.97
CA ARG A 395 19.44 -24.38 -29.40
C ARG A 395 19.62 -24.62 -30.89
N GLU A 396 18.91 -23.89 -31.74
CA GLU A 396 19.19 -23.85 -33.18
C GLU A 396 19.81 -22.54 -33.68
N ASP A 397 20.03 -21.54 -32.82
CA ASP A 397 20.78 -20.34 -33.21
C ASP A 397 22.06 -20.18 -32.38
N TYR A 398 23.05 -21.03 -32.67
CA TYR A 398 24.44 -20.73 -32.36
C TYR A 398 25.06 -19.92 -33.50
N ILE A 399 25.44 -18.68 -33.21
CA ILE A 399 26.55 -18.04 -33.91
C ILE A 399 27.79 -18.89 -33.60
N ILE A 400 28.26 -19.62 -34.62
CA ILE A 400 29.52 -20.33 -34.59
C ILE A 400 30.64 -19.28 -34.47
N ILE A 401 31.31 -19.26 -33.33
CA ILE A 401 32.66 -18.71 -33.24
C ILE A 401 33.59 -19.92 -33.30
N GLU A 402 34.21 -20.13 -34.46
CA GLU A 402 35.30 -21.09 -34.60
C GLU A 402 36.52 -20.63 -33.78
N PRO A 403 37.25 -21.54 -33.14
CA PRO A 403 38.46 -21.20 -32.41
C PRO A 403 39.64 -21.02 -33.35
N ALA A 404 40.35 -19.89 -33.22
CA ALA A 404 41.76 -19.75 -33.56
C ALA A 404 42.45 -18.91 -32.49
#